data_AF-A0A5N7MH41-F1
#
_entry.id   AF-A0A5N7MH41-F1
#
_cell.length_a   1.000
_cell.length_b   1.000
_cell.length_c   1.000
_cell.angle_alpha   90.00
_cell.angle_beta   90.00
_cell.angle_gamma   90.00
#
_symmetry.space_group_name_H-M   'P 1'
#
loop_
_entity.id
_entity.type
_entity.pdbx_description
1 polymer ?
#
loop_
_entity_poly.entity_id
_entity_poly.type
_entity_poly.pdbx_seq_one_letter_code
_entity_poly.pdbx_strand_id
1 'polypeptide(L)'
;MPSHKAILTGYNWNSEPTLTPQKTPIFLTYSFAPSLSEKRFNSADQKLARYALKQWGDACGIRFLEMKSDDAEIKFGWYTGFFDSTIVAYGEFPELYTVDNCVQGEAADRVYGAGRVHFNTRYKDDFKNTSHKTYVMLHEIGHVLGLKHPFHTSPYNKKKLSEADAHSTNTVMSYDNGESKVYPTKLSPLDKLAIKELYGSSKTDGKHVAAWSWNKRTETLTQIGKEHADKIHGTGVKDAIQGRGGNDRLFGFDGDDTLNGAREMIPCMAVLAMTFSSSIHPSIPWQM
;
A
#
# COMPACT_ATOMS: atom_id res chain seq x y z
N MET A 1 -6.55 13.76 22.46
CA MET A 1 -5.84 12.80 21.58
C MET A 1 -5.54 13.48 20.27
N PRO A 2 -4.33 13.36 19.72
CA PRO A 2 -3.97 14.01 18.47
C PRO A 2 -4.82 13.47 17.31
N SER A 3 -5.14 14.31 16.34
CA SER A 3 -6.02 13.93 15.24
C SER A 3 -5.28 13.03 14.23
N HIS A 4 -5.66 11.76 14.15
CA HIS A 4 -5.15 10.80 13.15
C HIS A 4 -5.29 11.30 11.69
N LYS A 5 -6.24 12.20 11.41
CA LYS A 5 -6.39 12.82 10.08
C LYS A 5 -5.18 13.66 9.64
N ALA A 6 -4.29 14.03 10.58
CA ALA A 6 -3.07 14.76 10.26
C ALA A 6 -2.00 13.89 9.58
N ILE A 7 -2.07 12.56 9.69
CA ILE A 7 -1.11 11.66 9.04
C ILE A 7 -1.64 11.01 7.77
N LEU A 8 -2.84 11.36 7.31
CA LEU A 8 -3.36 10.90 6.01
C LEU A 8 -2.70 11.69 4.88
N THR A 9 -2.26 11.04 3.82
CA THR A 9 -1.68 11.74 2.68
C THR A 9 -2.74 12.18 1.65
N GLY A 10 -3.83 11.43 1.52
CA GLY A 10 -4.87 11.56 0.48
C GLY A 10 -4.79 10.46 -0.57
N TYR A 11 -3.59 10.00 -0.91
CA TYR A 11 -3.36 8.77 -1.67
C TYR A 11 -3.87 7.53 -0.93
N ASN A 12 -4.42 6.58 -1.68
CA ASN A 12 -4.90 5.28 -1.21
C ASN A 12 -5.02 4.29 -2.39
N TRP A 13 -5.27 3.02 -2.11
CA TRP A 13 -5.32 1.96 -3.13
C TRP A 13 -6.72 1.73 -3.74
N ASN A 14 -7.76 2.43 -3.27
CA ASN A 14 -9.15 2.21 -3.70
C ASN A 14 -9.69 3.30 -4.64
N SER A 15 -9.05 4.47 -4.70
CA SER A 15 -9.57 5.61 -5.45
C SER A 15 -8.48 6.63 -5.76
N GLU A 16 -8.80 7.53 -6.69
CA GLU A 16 -8.07 8.79 -6.85
C GLU A 16 -7.88 9.51 -5.50
N PRO A 17 -6.82 10.34 -5.37
CA PRO A 17 -6.46 10.94 -4.10
C PRO A 17 -7.60 11.76 -3.49
N THR A 18 -7.93 11.44 -2.23
CA THR A 18 -9.04 12.06 -1.51
C THR A 18 -8.82 12.00 0.00
N LEU A 19 -9.35 13.00 0.72
CA LEU A 19 -9.44 12.97 2.18
C LEU A 19 -10.79 12.49 2.69
N THR A 20 -11.73 12.20 1.78
CA THR A 20 -13.01 11.59 2.15
C THR A 20 -12.76 10.17 2.64
N PRO A 21 -13.20 9.82 3.86
CA PRO A 21 -13.03 8.47 4.40
C PRO A 21 -13.65 7.44 3.46
N GLN A 22 -12.85 6.51 2.96
CA GLN A 22 -13.31 5.44 2.08
C GLN A 22 -13.77 4.24 2.90
N LYS A 23 -12.95 3.84 3.88
CA LYS A 23 -13.17 2.66 4.74
C LYS A 23 -13.40 1.37 3.94
N THR A 24 -12.81 1.29 2.77
CA THR A 24 -13.05 0.22 1.79
C THR A 24 -11.99 -0.87 1.93
N PRO A 25 -12.37 -2.11 2.28
CA PRO A 25 -11.42 -3.22 2.34
C PRO A 25 -10.84 -3.54 0.95
N ILE A 26 -9.62 -4.09 0.90
CA ILE A 26 -8.91 -4.35 -0.35
C ILE A 26 -7.95 -5.54 -0.21
N PHE A 27 -7.68 -6.21 -1.34
CA PHE A 27 -6.60 -7.18 -1.47
C PHE A 27 -5.36 -6.49 -2.04
N LEU A 28 -4.20 -6.70 -1.42
CA LEU A 28 -2.91 -6.20 -1.89
C LEU A 28 -1.91 -7.35 -1.97
N THR A 29 -1.23 -7.46 -3.10
CA THR A 29 -0.13 -8.40 -3.31
C THR A 29 1.19 -7.82 -2.82
N TYR A 30 2.07 -8.69 -2.33
CA TYR A 30 3.44 -8.30 -2.00
C TYR A 30 4.45 -9.37 -2.37
N SER A 31 5.66 -8.95 -2.72
CA SER A 31 6.78 -9.85 -2.97
C SER A 31 8.11 -9.33 -2.44
N PHE A 32 9.07 -10.25 -2.39
CA PHE A 32 10.47 -9.98 -2.08
C PHE A 32 11.33 -10.18 -3.33
N ALA A 33 10.77 -10.01 -4.52
CA ALA A 33 11.45 -10.09 -5.80
C ALA A 33 11.59 -8.67 -6.34
N PRO A 34 12.64 -7.94 -5.93
CA PRO A 34 12.77 -6.56 -6.34
C PRO A 34 13.30 -6.49 -7.77
N SER A 35 13.22 -5.30 -8.38
CA SER A 35 13.68 -5.08 -9.77
C SER A 35 15.20 -5.35 -9.94
N LEU A 36 15.68 -5.43 -11.20
CA LEU A 36 17.10 -5.73 -11.51
C LEU A 36 18.13 -4.80 -10.83
N SER A 37 17.74 -3.59 -10.42
CA SER A 37 18.61 -2.61 -9.76
C SER A 37 18.62 -2.74 -8.23
N GLU A 38 17.88 -3.69 -7.66
CA GLU A 38 17.68 -3.86 -6.23
C GLU A 38 18.19 -5.23 -5.74
N LYS A 39 18.69 -5.25 -4.50
CA LYS A 39 19.13 -6.48 -3.84
C LYS A 39 17.97 -7.10 -3.07
N ARG A 40 17.80 -8.42 -3.25
CA ARG A 40 16.76 -9.21 -2.58
C ARG A 40 16.89 -9.15 -1.05
N PHE A 41 15.77 -9.02 -0.35
CA PHE A 41 15.70 -9.24 1.10
C PHE A 41 16.06 -10.69 1.45
N ASN A 42 16.93 -10.86 2.45
CA ASN A 42 17.26 -12.17 3.00
C ASN A 42 16.09 -12.71 3.87
N SER A 43 16.18 -13.97 4.31
CA SER A 43 15.09 -14.60 5.08
C SER A 43 14.71 -13.86 6.37
N ALA A 44 15.66 -13.20 7.05
CA ALA A 44 15.39 -12.43 8.26
C ALA A 44 14.63 -11.13 7.92
N ASP A 45 15.03 -10.44 6.85
CA ASP A 45 14.39 -9.23 6.36
C ASP A 45 12.95 -9.52 5.93
N GLN A 46 12.75 -10.61 5.17
CA GLN A 46 11.42 -11.05 4.76
C GLN A 46 10.54 -11.39 5.97
N LYS A 47 11.10 -12.01 7.02
CA LYS A 47 10.37 -12.31 8.25
C LYS A 47 9.89 -11.03 8.95
N LEU A 48 10.72 -9.99 8.98
CA LEU A 48 10.34 -8.69 9.56
C LEU A 48 9.30 -7.96 8.72
N ALA A 49 9.44 -7.97 7.39
CA ALA A 49 8.43 -7.40 6.49
C ALA A 49 7.06 -8.08 6.65
N ARG A 50 7.01 -9.43 6.69
CA ARG A 50 5.78 -10.18 6.97
C ARG A 50 5.18 -9.80 8.33
N TYR A 51 6.03 -9.65 9.36
CA TYR A 51 5.60 -9.23 10.69
C TYR A 51 4.98 -7.82 10.67
N ALA A 52 5.59 -6.86 9.96
CA ALA A 52 5.08 -5.50 9.84
C ALA A 52 3.78 -5.44 9.02
N LEU A 53 3.71 -6.11 7.87
CA LEU A 53 2.49 -6.24 7.07
C LEU A 53 1.34 -6.86 7.88
N LYS A 54 1.63 -7.89 8.69
CA LYS A 54 0.61 -8.49 9.57
C LYS A 54 0.04 -7.45 10.55
N GLN A 55 0.85 -6.57 11.12
CA GLN A 55 0.35 -5.54 12.04
C GLN A 55 -0.59 -4.55 11.35
N TRP A 56 -0.26 -4.13 10.12
CA TRP A 56 -1.13 -3.28 9.32
C TRP A 56 -2.44 -4.01 8.94
N GLY A 57 -2.36 -5.27 8.49
CA GLY A 57 -3.53 -6.08 8.14
C GLY A 57 -4.44 -6.36 9.35
N ASP A 58 -3.88 -6.66 10.52
CA ASP A 58 -4.67 -6.84 11.76
C ASP A 58 -5.38 -5.54 12.20
N ALA A 59 -4.87 -4.37 11.79
CA ALA A 59 -5.41 -3.07 12.15
C ALA A 59 -6.57 -2.61 11.24
N CYS A 60 -6.60 -3.02 9.98
CA CYS A 60 -7.51 -2.49 8.96
C CYS A 60 -8.09 -3.56 8.02
N GLY A 61 -8.88 -3.16 7.02
CA GLY A 61 -9.51 -4.08 6.07
C GLY A 61 -8.63 -4.53 4.90
N ILE A 62 -7.31 -4.67 5.09
CA ILE A 62 -6.40 -5.10 4.02
C ILE A 62 -6.00 -6.58 4.20
N ARG A 63 -6.21 -7.38 3.14
CA ARG A 63 -5.54 -8.70 2.99
C ARG A 63 -4.25 -8.54 2.20
N PHE A 64 -3.12 -8.88 2.81
CA PHE A 64 -1.84 -9.00 2.12
C PHE A 64 -1.63 -10.41 1.58
N LEU A 65 -1.38 -10.53 0.27
CA LEU A 65 -1.24 -11.77 -0.47
C LEU A 65 0.22 -11.93 -0.94
N GLU A 66 0.95 -12.87 -0.33
CA GLU A 66 2.35 -13.09 -0.70
C GLU A 66 2.48 -13.87 -1.99
N MET A 67 3.35 -13.37 -2.89
CA MET A 67 3.70 -13.98 -4.16
C MET A 67 5.22 -14.04 -4.37
N LYS A 68 5.64 -14.74 -5.42
CA LYS A 68 7.04 -14.97 -5.79
C LYS A 68 7.49 -14.10 -6.95
N SER A 69 6.60 -13.79 -7.91
CA SER A 69 6.97 -12.93 -9.05
C SER A 69 7.23 -11.49 -8.60
N ASP A 70 7.84 -10.72 -9.50
CA ASP A 70 8.14 -9.31 -9.32
C ASP A 70 6.98 -8.40 -9.75
N ASP A 71 5.80 -8.94 -10.04
CA ASP A 71 4.61 -8.18 -10.48
C ASP A 71 3.75 -7.66 -9.29
N ALA A 72 4.14 -7.97 -8.06
CA ALA A 72 3.39 -7.58 -6.87
C ALA A 72 3.24 -6.05 -6.72
N GLU A 73 2.13 -5.61 -6.15
CA GLU A 73 1.88 -4.18 -5.91
C GLU A 73 2.82 -3.59 -4.86
N ILE A 74 3.19 -4.38 -3.85
CA ILE A 74 4.16 -3.98 -2.83
C ILE A 74 5.44 -4.80 -2.99
N LYS A 75 6.55 -4.12 -3.27
CA LYS A 75 7.85 -4.76 -3.52
C LYS A 75 8.85 -4.31 -2.46
N PHE A 76 9.52 -5.26 -1.83
CA PHE A 76 10.53 -5.00 -0.81
C PHE A 76 11.93 -5.28 -1.33
N GLY A 77 12.84 -4.32 -1.16
CA GLY A 77 14.21 -4.45 -1.65
C GLY A 77 15.22 -3.59 -0.91
N TRP A 78 16.48 -4.01 -1.00
CA TRP A 78 17.62 -3.17 -0.67
C TRP A 78 18.04 -2.40 -1.91
N TYR A 79 18.26 -1.09 -1.79
CA TYR A 79 18.61 -0.23 -2.90
C TYR A 79 19.92 0.54 -2.65
N THR A 80 20.70 0.74 -3.71
CA THR A 80 22.02 1.41 -3.69
C THR A 80 21.99 2.79 -4.35
N GLY A 81 21.00 3.07 -5.19
CA GLY A 81 20.97 4.26 -6.06
C GLY A 81 20.39 5.52 -5.43
N PHE A 82 20.37 5.64 -4.10
CA PHE A 82 19.88 6.84 -3.43
C PHE A 82 20.82 8.02 -3.73
N PHE A 83 20.29 9.09 -4.34
CA PHE A 83 21.03 10.31 -4.67
C PHE A 83 21.41 11.12 -3.42
N ASP A 84 20.54 11.10 -2.41
CA ASP A 84 20.80 11.73 -1.11
C ASP A 84 21.29 10.68 -0.11
N SER A 85 22.49 10.90 0.40
CA SER A 85 23.13 9.99 1.35
C SER A 85 22.45 9.92 2.71
N THR A 86 21.57 10.87 3.05
CA THR A 86 20.86 10.94 4.34
C THR A 86 19.61 10.07 4.39
N ILE A 87 19.15 9.58 3.24
CA ILE A 87 17.93 8.75 3.14
C ILE A 87 18.22 7.33 3.61
N VAL A 88 17.54 6.90 4.67
CA VAL A 88 17.75 5.58 5.30
C VAL A 88 16.88 4.50 4.66
N ALA A 89 15.65 4.88 4.33
CA ALA A 89 14.67 4.06 3.65
C ALA A 89 13.63 4.96 2.98
N TYR A 90 12.81 4.34 2.13
CA TYR A 90 11.85 5.04 1.29
C TYR A 90 10.69 4.13 0.90
N GLY A 91 9.48 4.61 1.16
CA GLY A 91 8.21 4.01 0.78
C GLY A 91 7.47 4.90 -0.20
N GLU A 92 7.08 4.35 -1.34
CA GLU A 92 6.31 5.08 -2.35
C GLU A 92 4.83 5.07 -1.99
N PHE A 93 4.17 6.22 -2.11
CA PHE A 93 2.73 6.27 -1.89
C PHE A 93 1.98 5.38 -2.89
N PRO A 94 0.75 4.92 -2.55
CA PRO A 94 -0.16 4.39 -3.54
C PRO A 94 -0.36 5.41 -4.65
N GLU A 95 -0.30 4.97 -5.90
CA GLU A 95 -0.63 5.82 -7.04
C GLU A 95 -1.54 5.06 -7.99
N LEU A 96 -2.64 5.73 -8.33
CA LEU A 96 -3.64 5.25 -9.26
C LEU A 96 -3.73 6.29 -10.39
N TYR A 97 -3.73 5.83 -11.63
CA TYR A 97 -3.89 6.69 -12.81
C TYR A 97 -5.22 6.41 -13.48
N THR A 98 -5.91 7.46 -13.90
CA THR A 98 -7.19 7.34 -14.58
C THR A 98 -6.97 6.69 -15.95
N VAL A 99 -7.72 5.63 -16.26
CA VAL A 99 -7.63 4.97 -17.57
C VAL A 99 -8.58 5.64 -18.55
N ASP A 100 -8.07 6.07 -19.71
CA ASP A 100 -8.88 6.61 -20.80
C ASP A 100 -9.91 5.56 -21.27
N ASN A 101 -11.16 6.00 -21.51
CA ASN A 101 -12.34 5.18 -21.87
C ASN A 101 -13.04 4.43 -20.73
N CYS A 102 -12.69 4.71 -19.48
CA CYS A 102 -13.46 4.24 -18.34
C CYS A 102 -14.25 5.39 -17.69
N VAL A 103 -15.23 5.08 -16.84
CA VAL A 103 -16.04 6.12 -16.17
C VAL A 103 -15.11 7.03 -15.36
N GLN A 104 -15.04 8.32 -15.75
CA GLN A 104 -14.17 9.31 -15.10
C GLN A 104 -14.36 9.32 -13.59
N GLY A 105 -13.25 9.26 -12.85
CA GLY A 105 -13.24 9.24 -11.38
C GLY A 105 -13.58 7.89 -10.74
N GLU A 106 -13.89 6.85 -11.52
CA GLU A 106 -14.22 5.52 -10.98
C GLU A 106 -13.24 4.43 -11.37
N ALA A 107 -12.48 4.65 -12.45
CA ALA A 107 -11.59 3.69 -13.05
C ALA A 107 -10.16 4.22 -13.09
N ALA A 108 -9.42 3.82 -12.07
CA ALA A 108 -8.03 4.13 -11.96
C ALA A 108 -7.26 2.82 -11.87
N ASP A 109 -6.30 2.64 -12.77
CA ASP A 109 -5.39 1.51 -12.75
C ASP A 109 -4.19 1.84 -11.86
N ARG A 110 -3.49 0.82 -11.38
CA ARG A 110 -2.37 0.97 -10.44
C ARG A 110 -1.11 1.29 -11.22
N VAL A 111 -0.41 2.35 -10.80
CA VAL A 111 0.81 2.77 -11.49
C VAL A 111 1.91 1.73 -11.25
N TYR A 112 2.48 1.20 -12.35
CA TYR A 112 3.62 0.30 -12.29
C TYR A 112 4.81 0.99 -11.60
N GLY A 113 5.18 0.47 -10.43
CA GLY A 113 6.27 1.04 -9.64
C GLY A 113 5.84 2.00 -8.54
N ALA A 114 4.55 2.12 -8.22
CA ALA A 114 4.13 2.57 -6.89
C ALA A 114 4.34 1.46 -5.84
N GLY A 115 4.24 1.81 -4.55
CA GLY A 115 4.22 0.83 -3.46
C GLY A 115 5.54 0.11 -3.17
N ARG A 116 6.69 0.59 -3.68
CA ARG A 116 7.99 0.00 -3.31
C ARG A 116 8.41 0.43 -1.92
N VAL A 117 9.09 -0.49 -1.24
CA VAL A 117 9.75 -0.29 0.05
C VAL A 117 11.24 -0.56 -0.13
N HIS A 118 12.02 0.53 -0.18
CA HIS A 118 13.46 0.48 -0.36
C HIS A 118 14.19 0.75 0.95
N PHE A 119 15.10 -0.15 1.30
CA PHE A 119 16.06 0.06 2.38
C PHE A 119 17.41 0.45 1.79
N ASN A 120 18.03 1.51 2.29
CA ASN A 120 19.31 1.95 1.78
C ASN A 120 20.43 1.04 2.28
N THR A 121 21.13 0.40 1.33
CA THR A 121 22.26 -0.48 1.60
C THR A 121 23.40 0.18 2.36
N ARG A 122 23.54 1.51 2.30
CA ARG A 122 24.52 2.29 3.07
C ARG A 122 24.31 2.16 4.58
N TYR A 123 23.07 1.93 5.00
CA TYR A 123 22.66 1.83 6.41
C TYR A 123 22.45 0.39 6.88
N LYS A 124 22.94 -0.61 6.13
CA LYS A 124 22.78 -2.04 6.47
C LYS A 124 23.23 -2.39 7.90
N ASP A 125 24.25 -1.70 8.41
CA ASP A 125 24.82 -1.96 9.73
C ASP A 125 23.91 -1.43 10.85
N ASP A 126 23.25 -0.30 10.65
CA ASP A 126 22.25 0.26 11.58
C ASP A 126 21.04 -0.66 11.71
N PHE A 127 20.72 -1.36 10.63
CA PHE A 127 19.64 -2.34 10.57
C PHE A 127 19.98 -3.70 11.21
N LYS A 128 21.19 -3.88 11.75
CA LYS A 128 21.48 -4.99 12.70
C LYS A 128 20.67 -4.84 13.98
N ASN A 129 20.31 -3.61 14.36
CA ASN A 129 19.32 -3.37 15.40
C ASN A 129 17.93 -3.71 14.84
N THR A 130 17.41 -4.88 15.23
CA THR A 130 16.13 -5.38 14.73
C THR A 130 14.94 -4.53 15.14
N SER A 131 15.01 -3.81 16.28
CA SER A 131 13.95 -2.88 16.68
C SER A 131 13.91 -1.67 15.76
N HIS A 132 15.07 -1.09 15.47
CA HIS A 132 15.20 0.01 14.50
C HIS A 132 14.70 -0.41 13.11
N LYS A 133 15.14 -1.59 12.64
CA LYS A 133 14.67 -2.12 11.35
C LYS A 133 13.17 -2.37 11.31
N THR A 134 12.59 -2.91 12.39
CA THR A 134 11.15 -3.15 12.49
C THR A 134 10.37 -1.84 12.45
N TYR A 135 10.87 -0.81 13.14
CA TYR A 135 10.26 0.50 13.16
C TYR A 135 10.25 1.14 11.76
N VAL A 136 11.40 1.18 11.08
CA VAL A 136 11.49 1.67 9.70
C VAL A 136 10.60 0.85 8.77
N MET A 137 10.53 -0.47 8.93
CA MET A 137 9.61 -1.31 8.14
C MET A 137 8.14 -0.92 8.33
N LEU A 138 7.71 -0.69 9.58
CA LEU A 138 6.35 -0.24 9.86
C LEU A 138 6.08 1.14 9.25
N HIS A 139 7.08 2.03 9.31
CA HIS A 139 7.02 3.37 8.75
C HIS A 139 6.87 3.37 7.23
N GLU A 140 7.78 2.70 6.51
CA GLU A 140 7.75 2.69 5.04
C GLU A 140 6.48 2.00 4.51
N ILE A 141 6.02 0.94 5.17
CA ILE A 141 4.72 0.34 4.81
C ILE A 141 3.60 1.35 5.06
N GLY A 142 3.68 2.17 6.11
CA GLY A 142 2.72 3.26 6.33
C GLY A 142 2.65 4.22 5.14
N HIS A 143 3.78 4.60 4.54
CA HIS A 143 3.81 5.36 3.29
C HIS A 143 3.14 4.61 2.14
N VAL A 144 3.51 3.34 1.93
CA VAL A 144 2.90 2.47 0.91
C VAL A 144 1.39 2.29 1.10
N LEU A 145 0.86 2.57 2.28
CA LEU A 145 -0.57 2.52 2.58
C LEU A 145 -1.23 3.90 2.63
N GLY A 146 -0.53 4.98 2.28
CA GLY A 146 -1.10 6.32 2.16
C GLY A 146 -0.99 7.19 3.43
N LEU A 147 -0.05 6.90 4.33
CA LEU A 147 0.21 7.73 5.51
C LEU A 147 1.43 8.60 5.30
N LYS A 148 1.35 9.90 5.61
CA LYS A 148 2.48 10.84 5.54
C LYS A 148 3.06 11.11 6.92
N HIS A 149 4.26 11.70 6.97
CA HIS A 149 4.82 12.22 8.22
C HIS A 149 3.87 13.22 8.90
N PRO A 150 3.84 13.24 10.25
CA PRO A 150 2.95 14.11 11.01
C PRO A 150 3.29 15.60 10.88
N PHE A 151 4.52 15.96 10.51
CA PHE A 151 5.01 17.34 10.39
C PHE A 151 5.12 17.85 8.94
N HIS A 152 4.90 17.00 7.94
CA HIS A 152 4.89 17.38 6.52
C HIS A 152 3.48 17.59 5.99
N THR A 153 3.33 18.39 4.93
CA THR A 153 2.09 18.47 4.14
C THR A 153 2.20 17.58 2.91
N SER A 154 1.07 17.11 2.38
CA SER A 154 0.99 16.54 1.02
C SER A 154 0.24 17.51 0.09
N PRO A 155 0.14 17.23 -1.23
CA PRO A 155 -0.73 18.00 -2.13
C PRO A 155 -2.19 18.07 -1.63
N TYR A 156 -2.70 16.98 -1.06
CA TYR A 156 -4.11 16.84 -0.66
C TYR A 156 -4.37 17.11 0.82
N ASN A 157 -3.36 17.05 1.70
CA ASN A 157 -3.51 17.27 3.13
C ASN A 157 -2.47 18.24 3.70
N LYS A 158 -2.93 19.42 4.11
CA LYS A 158 -2.11 20.45 4.76
C LYS A 158 -2.06 20.33 6.29
N LYS A 159 -2.84 19.42 6.89
CA LYS A 159 -2.87 19.23 8.35
C LYS A 159 -1.56 18.61 8.85
N LYS A 160 -1.14 19.03 10.04
CA LYS A 160 0.03 18.52 10.77
C LYS A 160 -0.35 18.25 12.22
N LEU A 161 0.40 17.38 12.89
CA LEU A 161 0.37 17.30 14.35
C LEU A 161 1.14 18.48 14.96
N SER A 162 0.86 18.79 16.22
CA SER A 162 1.70 19.71 17.00
C SER A 162 3.10 19.10 17.19
N GLU A 163 4.11 19.91 17.47
CA GLU A 163 5.47 19.41 17.76
C GLU A 163 5.46 18.41 18.93
N ALA A 164 4.69 18.68 19.98
CA ALA A 164 4.54 17.77 21.13
C ALA A 164 3.88 16.43 20.78
N ASP A 165 3.02 16.40 19.76
CA ASP A 165 2.31 15.20 19.34
C ASP A 165 3.06 14.42 18.25
N ALA A 166 3.93 15.07 17.49
CA ALA A 166 4.68 14.52 16.37
C ALA A 166 5.90 13.69 16.84
N HIS A 167 5.66 12.70 17.70
CA HIS A 167 6.67 11.82 18.28
C HIS A 167 6.45 10.35 17.88
N SER A 168 7.53 9.59 17.80
CA SER A 168 7.56 8.15 17.46
C SER A 168 6.68 7.31 18.39
N THR A 169 6.55 7.72 19.64
CA THR A 169 5.68 7.08 20.65
C THR A 169 4.19 7.24 20.32
N ASN A 170 3.81 8.29 19.60
CA ASN A 170 2.43 8.56 19.19
C ASN A 170 2.10 8.00 17.81
N THR A 171 3.08 7.83 16.92
CA THR A 171 2.88 7.27 15.58
C THR A 171 4.19 6.76 15.01
N VAL A 172 4.14 5.58 14.37
CA VAL A 172 5.31 5.09 13.65
C VAL A 172 5.70 5.98 12.47
N MET A 173 4.81 6.87 12.03
CA MET A 173 5.04 7.82 10.94
C MET A 173 5.86 9.05 11.34
N SER A 174 6.16 9.22 12.63
CA SER A 174 7.12 10.24 13.05
C SER A 174 8.53 9.69 13.00
N TYR A 175 9.53 10.57 13.02
CA TYR A 175 10.87 10.30 13.49
C TYR A 175 11.22 11.35 14.54
N ASP A 176 11.69 10.91 15.69
CA ASP A 176 12.19 11.82 16.72
C ASP A 176 13.55 12.32 16.22
N ASN A 177 13.68 13.61 15.93
CA ASN A 177 14.87 14.27 15.37
C ASN A 177 16.09 14.22 16.33
N GLY A 178 16.52 13.02 16.74
CA GLY A 178 17.66 12.81 17.62
C GLY A 178 17.38 12.98 19.12
N GLU A 179 16.17 13.40 19.54
CA GLU A 179 15.88 13.70 20.96
C GLU A 179 15.73 12.45 21.84
N SER A 180 15.33 11.31 21.26
CA SER A 180 15.41 10.00 21.90
C SER A 180 15.30 8.90 20.84
N LYS A 181 16.27 7.97 20.81
CA LYS A 181 16.24 6.80 19.91
C LYS A 181 15.23 5.76 20.40
N VAL A 182 13.94 6.09 20.30
CA VAL A 182 12.85 5.13 20.51
C VAL A 182 12.56 4.47 19.16
N TYR A 183 12.51 3.14 19.15
CA TYR A 183 12.18 2.35 17.96
C TYR A 183 10.91 1.53 18.22
N PRO A 184 9.72 2.15 18.11
CA PRO A 184 8.46 1.45 18.31
C PRO A 184 8.34 0.28 17.34
N THR A 185 8.14 -0.92 17.88
CA THR A 185 7.98 -2.15 17.08
C THR A 185 6.52 -2.54 16.88
N LYS A 186 5.60 -1.64 17.26
CA LYS A 186 4.15 -1.83 17.24
C LYS A 186 3.44 -0.56 16.78
N LEU A 187 2.31 -0.73 16.09
CA LEU A 187 1.43 0.38 15.72
C LEU A 187 0.74 0.99 16.94
N SER A 188 0.78 2.31 17.02
CA SER A 188 0.09 3.11 18.03
C SER A 188 -1.44 3.15 17.78
N PRO A 189 -2.24 3.66 18.73
CA PRO A 189 -3.64 3.98 18.47
C PRO A 189 -3.85 4.95 17.31
N LEU A 190 -2.95 5.93 17.12
CA LEU A 190 -3.08 6.94 16.07
C LEU A 190 -2.89 6.33 14.68
N ASP A 191 -1.88 5.47 14.51
CA ASP A 191 -1.63 4.71 13.27
C ASP A 191 -2.85 3.86 12.90
N LYS A 192 -3.38 3.12 13.89
CA LYS A 192 -4.55 2.24 13.73
C LYS A 192 -5.81 3.02 13.36
N LEU A 193 -6.01 4.22 13.91
CA LEU A 193 -7.15 5.07 13.56
C LEU A 193 -7.01 5.62 12.13
N ALA A 194 -5.81 6.05 11.74
CA ALA A 194 -5.56 6.56 10.39
C ALA A 194 -5.81 5.50 9.32
N ILE A 195 -5.22 4.31 9.46
CA ILE A 195 -5.36 3.27 8.43
C ILE A 195 -6.80 2.75 8.30
N LYS A 196 -7.57 2.78 9.39
CA LYS A 196 -9.00 2.43 9.38
C LYS A 196 -9.85 3.43 8.61
N GLU A 197 -9.45 4.69 8.55
CA GLU A 197 -10.16 5.72 7.77
C GLU A 197 -10.05 5.43 6.26
N LEU A 198 -8.91 4.84 5.83
CA LEU A 198 -8.68 4.46 4.44
C LEU A 198 -9.33 3.11 4.10
N TYR A 199 -9.07 2.06 4.88
CA TYR A 199 -9.38 0.68 4.48
C TYR A 199 -10.41 -0.03 5.35
N GLY A 200 -11.01 0.69 6.31
CA GLY A 200 -11.96 0.10 7.25
C GLY A 200 -11.28 -0.74 8.32
N SER A 201 -12.04 -1.51 9.08
CA SER A 201 -11.49 -2.32 10.17
C SER A 201 -11.15 -3.74 9.72
N SER A 202 -10.30 -4.45 10.46
CA SER A 202 -10.02 -5.87 10.18
C SER A 202 -11.25 -6.78 10.27
N LYS A 203 -12.37 -6.31 10.83
CA LYS A 203 -13.65 -7.05 10.82
C LYS A 203 -14.31 -7.09 9.43
N THR A 204 -13.97 -6.17 8.53
CA THR A 204 -14.52 -6.07 7.17
C THR A 204 -13.59 -6.66 6.12
N ASP A 205 -12.42 -7.13 6.55
CA ASP A 205 -11.39 -7.71 5.69
C ASP A 205 -11.89 -8.93 4.89
N GLY A 206 -11.84 -8.82 3.56
CA GLY A 206 -12.38 -9.81 2.62
C GLY A 206 -13.91 -9.94 2.58
N LYS A 207 -14.66 -9.07 3.29
CA LYS A 207 -16.15 -9.10 3.33
C LYS A 207 -16.83 -8.11 2.38
N HIS A 208 -16.03 -7.35 1.62
CA HIS A 208 -16.55 -6.50 0.56
C HIS A 208 -17.15 -7.36 -0.56
N VAL A 209 -16.59 -8.55 -0.80
CA VAL A 209 -17.10 -9.61 -1.69
C VAL A 209 -17.84 -10.71 -0.92
N ALA A 210 -18.65 -11.53 -1.60
CA ALA A 210 -19.38 -12.66 -1.00
C ALA A 210 -18.45 -13.85 -0.68
N ALA A 211 -17.47 -14.11 -1.55
CA ALA A 211 -16.45 -15.11 -1.33
C ALA A 211 -15.15 -14.73 -2.06
N TRP A 212 -14.03 -15.24 -1.57
CA TRP A 212 -12.74 -15.08 -2.23
C TRP A 212 -11.79 -16.23 -1.91
N SER A 213 -10.77 -16.41 -2.74
CA SER A 213 -9.66 -17.32 -2.46
C SER A 213 -8.37 -16.85 -3.12
N TRP A 214 -7.23 -17.17 -2.53
CA TRP A 214 -5.91 -16.91 -3.11
C TRP A 214 -5.21 -18.23 -3.43
N ASN A 215 -4.89 -18.45 -4.70
CA ASN A 215 -4.08 -19.59 -5.13
C ASN A 215 -2.61 -19.16 -5.25
N LYS A 216 -1.81 -19.46 -4.23
CA LYS A 216 -0.37 -19.10 -4.20
C LYS A 216 0.47 -19.78 -5.30
N ARG A 217 0.00 -20.90 -5.88
CA ARG A 217 0.76 -21.60 -6.94
C ARG A 217 0.63 -20.89 -8.27
N THR A 218 -0.58 -20.45 -8.59
CA THR A 218 -0.91 -19.77 -9.84
C THR A 218 -0.95 -18.26 -9.69
N GLU A 219 -0.69 -17.75 -8.48
CA GLU A 219 -0.76 -16.34 -8.11
C GLU A 219 -2.08 -15.72 -8.56
N THR A 220 -3.17 -16.44 -8.30
CA THR A 220 -4.52 -16.08 -8.75
C THR A 220 -5.41 -15.69 -7.59
N LEU A 221 -5.97 -14.49 -7.65
CA LEU A 221 -7.04 -14.04 -6.77
C LEU A 221 -8.39 -14.37 -7.41
N THR A 222 -9.24 -15.10 -6.69
CA THR A 222 -10.63 -15.34 -7.12
C THR A 222 -11.56 -14.58 -6.21
N GLN A 223 -12.50 -13.85 -6.80
CA GLN A 223 -13.49 -13.04 -6.09
C GLN A 223 -14.90 -13.29 -6.65
N ILE A 224 -15.87 -13.43 -5.74
CA ILE A 224 -17.27 -13.58 -6.06
C ILE A 224 -18.03 -12.44 -5.41
N GLY A 225 -18.65 -11.58 -6.21
CA GLY A 225 -19.55 -10.51 -5.79
C GLY A 225 -20.82 -11.03 -5.13
N LYS A 226 -21.66 -10.09 -4.73
CA LYS A 226 -22.93 -10.26 -4.04
C LYS A 226 -24.07 -10.21 -5.06
N GLU A 227 -25.32 -10.21 -4.60
CA GLU A 227 -26.51 -10.18 -5.48
C GLU A 227 -26.99 -8.75 -5.80
N HIS A 228 -26.18 -7.75 -5.50
CA HIS A 228 -26.44 -6.33 -5.72
C HIS A 228 -25.22 -5.68 -6.38
N ALA A 229 -25.39 -4.50 -6.97
CA ALA A 229 -24.31 -3.78 -7.65
C ALA A 229 -23.08 -3.61 -6.74
N ASP A 230 -21.96 -4.20 -7.15
CA ASP A 230 -20.69 -4.14 -6.46
C ASP A 230 -19.67 -3.26 -7.17
N LYS A 231 -18.68 -2.79 -6.41
CA LYS A 231 -17.41 -2.30 -6.92
C LYS A 231 -16.32 -3.27 -6.44
N ILE A 232 -15.72 -4.04 -7.36
CA ILE A 232 -14.73 -5.07 -7.03
C ILE A 232 -13.40 -4.74 -7.69
N HIS A 233 -12.37 -4.57 -6.87
CA HIS A 233 -10.99 -4.38 -7.29
C HIS A 233 -10.24 -5.71 -7.23
N GLY A 234 -9.62 -6.10 -8.33
CA GLY A 234 -8.60 -7.13 -8.42
C GLY A 234 -7.27 -6.68 -7.83
N THR A 235 -6.21 -7.34 -8.27
CA THR A 235 -4.81 -7.08 -7.94
C THR A 235 -4.04 -6.85 -9.22
N GLY A 236 -2.81 -6.33 -9.15
CA GLY A 236 -1.93 -6.22 -10.33
C GLY A 236 -1.40 -7.56 -10.88
N VAL A 237 -2.08 -8.67 -10.61
CA VAL A 237 -1.73 -10.02 -11.07
C VAL A 237 -3.00 -10.74 -11.49
N LYS A 238 -2.89 -12.03 -11.85
CA LYS A 238 -4.03 -12.79 -12.35
C LYS A 238 -5.24 -12.77 -11.41
N ASP A 239 -6.36 -12.27 -11.90
CA ASP A 239 -7.64 -12.23 -11.21
C ASP A 239 -8.74 -13.05 -11.92
N ALA A 240 -9.64 -13.64 -11.13
CA ALA A 240 -10.86 -14.28 -11.60
C ALA A 240 -12.05 -13.72 -10.81
N ILE A 241 -12.80 -12.81 -11.42
CA ILE A 241 -13.85 -12.03 -10.76
C ILE A 241 -15.22 -12.35 -11.36
N GLN A 242 -16.14 -12.78 -10.51
CA GLN A 242 -17.55 -13.00 -10.86
C GLN A 242 -18.43 -12.00 -10.10
N GLY A 243 -19.06 -11.05 -10.78
CA GLY A 243 -19.91 -10.01 -10.18
C GLY A 243 -21.20 -10.55 -9.55
N ARG A 244 -21.85 -11.53 -10.20
CA ARG A 244 -23.20 -12.05 -9.86
C ARG A 244 -24.30 -11.03 -10.11
N GLY A 245 -25.17 -10.72 -9.15
CA GLY A 245 -26.38 -9.95 -9.41
C GLY A 245 -26.13 -8.45 -9.30
N GLY A 246 -26.77 -7.64 -10.15
CA GLY A 246 -26.62 -6.19 -10.12
C GLY A 246 -25.82 -5.64 -11.31
N ASN A 247 -25.63 -4.31 -11.32
CA ASN A 247 -24.79 -3.63 -12.31
C ASN A 247 -23.41 -3.42 -11.70
N ASP A 248 -22.54 -4.42 -11.86
CA ASP A 248 -21.24 -4.45 -11.21
C ASP A 248 -20.17 -3.64 -11.94
N ARG A 249 -19.22 -3.12 -11.17
CA ARG A 249 -17.99 -2.50 -11.65
C ARG A 249 -16.81 -3.36 -11.23
N LEU A 250 -16.22 -4.06 -12.20
CA LEU A 250 -15.12 -4.99 -11.99
C LEU A 250 -13.83 -4.40 -12.57
N PHE A 251 -12.78 -4.35 -11.76
CA PHE A 251 -11.47 -3.85 -12.16
C PHE A 251 -10.46 -4.99 -12.00
N GLY A 252 -9.88 -5.43 -13.11
CA GLY A 252 -8.81 -6.45 -13.11
C GLY A 252 -7.46 -5.86 -12.69
N PHE A 253 -7.13 -4.70 -13.28
CA PHE A 253 -5.78 -4.08 -13.30
C PHE A 253 -4.84 -4.81 -14.27
N ASP A 254 -3.54 -4.78 -14.00
CA ASP A 254 -2.55 -5.59 -14.72
C ASP A 254 -2.78 -7.09 -14.45
N GLY A 255 -2.44 -7.94 -15.42
CA GLY A 255 -2.52 -9.40 -15.28
C GLY A 255 -3.45 -10.08 -16.29
N ASP A 256 -3.39 -11.41 -16.32
CA ASP A 256 -4.21 -12.24 -17.22
C ASP A 256 -5.59 -12.52 -16.60
N ASP A 257 -6.45 -11.51 -16.59
CA ASP A 257 -7.70 -11.54 -15.82
C ASP A 257 -8.90 -12.17 -16.54
N THR A 258 -9.82 -12.71 -15.75
CA THR A 258 -11.15 -13.15 -16.21
C THR A 258 -12.23 -12.44 -15.41
N LEU A 259 -12.96 -11.52 -16.07
CA LEU A 259 -14.02 -10.72 -15.46
C LEU A 259 -15.40 -11.12 -16.02
N ASN A 260 -16.36 -11.43 -15.14
CA ASN A 260 -17.72 -11.79 -15.51
C ASN A 260 -18.75 -11.00 -14.68
N GLY A 261 -19.33 -9.94 -15.25
CA GLY A 261 -20.31 -9.04 -14.59
C GLY A 261 -21.78 -9.48 -14.65
N ALA A 262 -22.09 -10.68 -15.16
CA ALA A 262 -23.43 -11.25 -15.33
C ALA A 262 -24.49 -10.48 -16.18
N ARG A 263 -24.41 -9.15 -16.37
CA ARG A 263 -25.14 -8.34 -17.37
C ARG A 263 -24.45 -6.97 -17.53
N GLU A 264 -24.30 -6.52 -18.79
CA GLU A 264 -23.67 -5.26 -19.22
C GLU A 264 -22.39 -4.88 -18.43
N MET A 265 -21.26 -5.41 -18.89
CA MET A 265 -19.97 -4.89 -18.44
C MET A 265 -19.78 -3.46 -18.98
N ILE A 266 -19.30 -2.55 -18.14
CA ILE A 266 -18.42 -1.48 -18.59
C ILE A 266 -17.00 -2.04 -18.41
N PRO A 267 -16.44 -2.78 -19.38
CA PRO A 267 -15.10 -3.32 -19.24
C PRO A 267 -14.12 -2.16 -19.23
N CYS A 268 -13.50 -1.91 -18.07
CA CYS A 268 -12.25 -1.16 -18.05
C CYS A 268 -11.14 -2.18 -18.32
N MET A 269 -10.93 -2.51 -19.60
CA MET A 269 -9.78 -3.34 -20.00
C MET A 269 -8.53 -2.45 -19.93
N ALA A 270 -7.59 -2.78 -19.05
CA ALA A 270 -6.22 -2.29 -19.15
C ALA A 270 -5.61 -2.89 -20.43
N VAL A 271 -5.50 -2.08 -21.48
CA VAL A 271 -4.78 -2.45 -22.70
C VAL A 271 -3.30 -2.32 -22.39
N LEU A 272 -2.60 -3.45 -22.37
CA LEU A 272 -1.14 -3.53 -22.41
C LEU A 272 -0.63 -2.81 -23.68
N ALA A 273 0.00 -1.65 -23.53
CA ALA A 273 1.30 -1.33 -24.12
C ALA A 273 1.65 0.17 -23.97
N MET A 274 2.85 0.40 -23.42
CA MET A 274 3.84 1.40 -23.83
C MET A 274 4.23 2.51 -22.83
N THR A 275 5.55 2.52 -22.62
CA THR A 275 6.46 3.63 -22.29
C THR A 275 6.64 3.97 -20.81
N PHE A 276 7.78 3.50 -20.28
CA PHE A 276 8.42 4.02 -19.07
C PHE A 276 8.68 5.51 -19.23
N SER A 277 7.87 6.33 -18.59
CA SER A 277 8.26 7.70 -18.24
C SER A 277 8.93 7.63 -16.88
N SER A 278 10.22 7.99 -16.83
CA SER A 278 10.96 8.22 -15.60
C SER A 278 10.39 9.47 -14.91
N SER A 279 9.24 9.33 -14.28
CA SER A 279 8.64 10.36 -13.44
C SER A 279 8.93 10.02 -11.98
N ILE A 280 9.36 11.02 -11.22
CA ILE A 280 9.64 10.89 -9.79
C ILE A 280 8.29 10.69 -9.09
N HIS A 281 8.00 9.47 -8.64
CA HIS A 281 6.77 9.15 -7.92
C HIS A 281 6.70 9.89 -6.58
N PRO A 282 5.51 10.39 -6.18
CA PRO A 282 5.36 11.13 -4.95
C PRO A 282 5.66 10.26 -3.73
N SER A 283 6.44 10.81 -2.81
CA SER A 283 6.97 10.10 -1.65
C SER A 283 7.55 11.11 -0.66
N ILE A 284 7.85 10.65 0.55
CA ILE A 284 8.56 11.44 1.55
C ILE A 284 9.60 10.52 2.20
N PRO A 285 10.91 10.76 2.01
CA PRO A 285 11.94 9.85 2.51
C PRO A 285 12.11 9.93 4.03
N TRP A 286 12.50 8.81 4.65
CA TRP A 286 13.04 8.82 6.00
C TRP A 286 14.48 9.34 5.97
N GLN A 287 14.75 10.39 6.76
CA GLN A 287 16.08 10.98 6.92
C GLN A 287 16.57 10.87 8.37
N MET A 288 17.90 10.77 8.54
CA MET A 288 18.57 10.79 9.85
C MET A 288 19.04 12.18 10.25
#